data_AF-C0E8W9-F1
#
_entry.id   AF-C0E8W9-F1
#
_cell.length_a   1.000
_cell.length_b   1.000
_cell.length_c   1.000
_cell.angle_alpha   90.00
_cell.angle_beta   90.00
_cell.angle_gamma   90.00
#
_symmetry.space_group_name_H-M   'P 1'
#
loop_
_entity.id
_entity.type
_entity.pdbx_description
1 polymer ?
#
loop_
_entity_poly.entity_id
_entity_poly.type
_entity_poly.pdbx_seq_one_letter_code
_entity_poly.pdbx_strand_id
1 'polypeptide(L)' 'MNEELKTILTRFSQSGWDLIDSVSKEFLNGANNKTALIQAIKQADEQCGSCGCEFDPLYKRALQFL' A
#
# COMPACT_ATOMS: atom_id res chain seq x y z
N MET A 1 -11.27 -9.91 0.23
CA MET A 1 -10.11 -9.13 -0.26
C MET A 1 -9.52 -9.88 -1.44
N ASN A 2 -9.10 -9.17 -2.50
CA ASN A 2 -8.41 -9.79 -3.64
C ASN A 2 -7.02 -10.33 -3.21
N GLU A 3 -6.62 -11.52 -3.66
CA GLU A 3 -5.35 -12.17 -3.24
C GLU A 3 -4.10 -11.40 -3.70
N GLU A 4 -4.16 -10.75 -4.86
CA GLU A 4 -3.10 -9.87 -5.34
C GLU A 4 -2.99 -8.62 -4.47
N LEU A 5 -4.11 -7.96 -4.17
CA LEU A 5 -4.14 -6.84 -3.22
C LEU A 5 -3.60 -7.25 -1.85
N LYS A 6 -4.01 -8.40 -1.32
CA LYS A 6 -3.50 -8.94 -0.05
C LYS A 6 -1.99 -9.11 -0.08
N THR A 7 -1.46 -9.65 -1.17
CA THR A 7 -0.01 -9.82 -1.37
C THR A 7 0.72 -8.48 -1.39
N ILE A 8 0.19 -7.49 -2.11
CA ILE A 8 0.77 -6.14 -2.17
C ILE A 8 0.78 -5.48 -0.78
N LEU A 9 -0.36 -5.49 -0.08
CA LEU A 9 -0.46 -4.92 1.28
C LEU A 9 0.42 -5.65 2.28
N THR A 10 0.67 -6.96 2.09
CA THR A 10 1.61 -7.71 2.91
C THR A 10 3.04 -7.21 2.72
N ARG A 11 3.43 -6.86 1.49
CA ARG A 11 4.75 -6.24 1.25
C ARG A 11 4.85 -4.83 1.84
N PHE A 12 3.81 -4.00 1.68
CA PHE A 12 3.80 -2.68 2.28
C PHE A 12 3.92 -2.75 3.81
N SER A 13 3.20 -3.67 4.46
CA SER A 13 3.28 -3.92 5.91
C SER A 13 4.61 -4.51 6.41
N GLN A 14 5.53 -4.82 5.51
CA GLN A 14 6.87 -5.31 5.84
C GLN A 14 7.97 -4.37 5.34
N SER A 15 7.59 -3.24 4.74
CA SER A 15 8.54 -2.28 4.14
C SER A 15 9.36 -1.51 5.17
N GLY A 16 8.89 -1.42 6.43
CA GLY A 16 9.46 -0.54 7.45
C GLY A 16 9.29 0.95 7.15
N TRP A 17 8.54 1.32 6.11
CA TRP A 17 8.22 2.70 5.80
C TRP A 17 6.92 3.11 6.47
N ASP A 18 7.03 3.89 7.55
CA ASP A 18 5.89 4.32 8.39
C ASP A 18 4.68 4.84 7.60
N LEU A 19 4.90 5.48 6.45
CA LEU A 19 3.86 6.02 5.59
C LEU A 19 2.84 4.94 5.15
N ILE A 20 3.31 3.75 4.74
CA ILE A 20 2.49 2.69 4.17
C ILE A 20 2.43 1.43 5.03
N ASP A 21 3.41 1.21 5.90
CA ASP A 21 3.52 -0.01 6.71
C ASP A 21 2.33 -0.15 7.67
N SER A 22 2.20 0.77 8.62
CA SER A 22 1.21 0.72 9.69
C SER A 22 -0.23 0.66 9.15
N VAL A 23 -0.55 1.53 8.18
CA VAL A 23 -1.89 1.58 7.59
C VAL A 23 -2.24 0.32 6.79
N SER A 24 -1.24 -0.33 6.18
CA SER A 24 -1.45 -1.62 5.50
C SER A 24 -1.68 -2.75 6.50
N LYS A 25 -0.92 -2.79 7.61
CA LYS A 25 -1.14 -3.76 8.72
C LYS A 25 -2.56 -3.65 9.27
N GLU A 26 -3.00 -2.44 9.58
CA GLU A 26 -4.34 -2.18 10.10
C GLU A 26 -5.43 -2.65 9.12
N PHE A 27 -5.29 -2.33 7.83
CA PHE A 27 -6.28 -2.73 6.82
C PHE A 27 -6.34 -4.26 6.67
N LEU A 28 -5.18 -4.93 6.66
CA LEU A 28 -5.09 -6.40 6.62
C LEU A 28 -5.75 -7.06 7.84
N ASN A 29 -5.73 -6.39 9.00
CA ASN A 29 -6.38 -6.84 10.24
C ASN A 29 -7.88 -6.48 10.32
N GLY A 30 -8.46 -5.90 9.25
CA GLY A 30 -9.88 -5.59 9.18
C GLY A 30 -10.27 -4.22 9.73
N ALA A 31 -9.30 -3.32 9.94
CA ALA A 31 -9.62 -1.94 10.30
C ALA A 31 -10.40 -1.24 9.18
N ASN A 32 -11.35 -0.38 9.55
CA ASN A 32 -12.08 0.45 8.60
C ASN A 32 -11.28 1.72 8.23
N ASN A 33 -10.06 1.56 7.73
CA ASN A 33 -9.11 2.64 7.44
C ASN A 33 -8.84 2.83 5.93
N LYS A 34 -9.74 2.35 5.06
CA LYS A 34 -9.59 2.36 3.59
C LYS A 34 -9.17 3.72 3.03
N THR A 35 -9.78 4.81 3.49
CA THR A 35 -9.47 6.17 3.03
C THR A 35 -8.02 6.56 3.36
N ALA A 36 -7.57 6.27 4.58
CA ALA A 36 -6.20 6.54 5.00
C ALA A 36 -5.19 5.69 4.21
N LEU A 37 -5.51 4.42 3.96
CA LEU A 37 -4.71 3.55 3.12
C LEU A 37 -4.55 4.09 1.69
N ILE A 38 -5.64 4.55 1.05
CA ILE A 38 -5.59 5.14 -0.29
C ILE A 38 -4.71 6.40 -0.30
N GLN A 39 -4.84 7.27 0.70
CA GLN A 39 -4.03 8.49 0.80
C GLN A 39 -2.54 8.17 0.97
N ALA A 40 -2.19 7.22 1.84
CA ALA A 40 -0.82 6.78 2.05
C ALA A 40 -0.20 6.19 0.77
N ILE A 41 -0.93 5.33 0.05
CA ILE A 41 -0.44 4.72 -1.19
C ILE A 41 -0.23 5.79 -2.28
N LYS A 42 -1.14 6.77 -2.41
CA LYS A 42 -0.95 7.89 -3.35
C LYS A 42 0.29 8.70 -3.01
N GLN A 43 0.48 9.03 -1.74
CA GLN A 43 1.65 9.78 -1.30
C GLN A 43 2.95 8.99 -1.51
N ALA A 44 2.93 7.66 -1.35
CA ALA A 44 4.07 6.80 -1.65
C ALA A 44 4.38 6.74 -3.15
N ASP A 45 3.34 6.69 -4.01
CA ASP A 45 3.48 6.77 -5.47
C ASP A 45 4.06 8.10 -5.93
N GLU A 46 3.65 9.21 -5.31
CA GLU A 46 4.23 10.53 -5.60
C GLU A 46 5.72 10.63 -5.21
N GLN A 47 6.12 9.97 -4.11
CA GLN A 47 7.50 10.05 -3.60
C GLN A 47 8.46 9.03 -4.21
N CYS A 48 8.01 7.80 -4.51
CA CYS A 48 8.85 6.74 -5.07
C CYS A 48 8.19 5.94 -6.21
N GLY A 49 7.01 6.33 -6.69
CA GLY A 49 6.34 5.69 -7.84
C GLY A 49 6.94 6.04 -9.19
N SER A 50 8.21 6.46 -9.22
CA SER A 50 9.04 6.61 -10.43
C SER A 50 10.52 6.42 -10.13
N CYS A 51 10.87 5.89 -8.95
CA CYS A 51 12.25 5.71 -8.51
C CYS A 51 12.86 4.41 -9.06
N GLY A 52 12.06 3.56 -9.73
CA GLY A 52 12.48 2.26 -10.28
C GLY A 52 12.65 1.15 -9.25
N CYS A 53 12.20 1.37 -8.00
CA CYS A 53 12.20 0.33 -6.98
C CYS A 53 11.09 -0.70 -7.22
N GLU A 54 11.16 -1.83 -6.51
CA GLU A 54 10.14 -2.89 -6.65
C GLU A 54 8.73 -2.45 -6.25
N PHE A 55 8.58 -1.41 -5.44
CA PHE A 55 7.29 -0.91 -4.99
C PHE A 55 6.59 0.01 -5.99
N ASP A 56 7.33 0.59 -6.94
CA ASP A 56 6.80 1.53 -7.95
C ASP A 56 5.55 1.00 -8.68
N PRO A 57 5.57 -0.19 -9.30
CA PRO A 57 4.35 -0.74 -9.92
C PRO A 57 3.27 -1.13 -8.90
N LEU A 58 3.66 -1.41 -7.64
CA LEU A 58 2.74 -1.93 -6.63
C LEU A 58 1.77 -0.87 -6.12
N TYR A 59 2.18 0.40 -6.04
CA TYR A 59 1.30 1.48 -5.58
C TYR A 59 0.09 1.64 -6.52
N LYS A 60 0.37 1.79 -7.81
CA LYS A 60 -0.64 1.94 -8.87
C LYS A 60 -1.55 0.72 -8.93
N ARG A 61 -0.97 -0.48 -8.77
CA ARG A 61 -1.72 -1.73 -8.78
C ARG A 61 -2.64 -1.87 -7.57
N ALA A 62 -2.19 -1.52 -6.36
CA ALA A 62 -3.03 -1.53 -5.17
C ALA A 62 -4.24 -0.59 -5.32
N LEU A 63 -4.02 0.61 -5.89
CA LEU A 63 -5.08 1.59 -6.14
C LEU A 63 -6.15 1.12 -7.14
N GLN A 64 -5.87 0.12 -7.97
CA GLN A 64 -6.89 -0.46 -8.87
C GLN A 64 -7.87 -1.39 -8.14
N PHE A 65 -7.50 -1.91 -6.97
CA PHE A 65 -8.32 -2.83 -6.19
C PHE A 65 -9.03 -2.19 -5.00
N LEU A 66 -8.61 -0.98 -4.60
CA LEU A 66 -9.17 -0.19 -3.50
C LEU A 66 -10.19 0.80 -4.04
#